data_AF-A0A2J7V4Q7-F1
#
_entry.id   AF-A0A2J7V4Q7-F1
#
_cell.length_a   1.000
_cell.length_b   1.000
_cell.length_c   1.000
_cell.angle_alpha   90.00
_cell.angle_beta   90.00
_cell.angle_gamma   90.00
#
_symmetry.space_group_name_H-M   'P 1'
#
loop_
_entity.id
_entity.type
_entity.pdbx_description
1 polymer ?
#
loop_
_entity_poly.entity_id
_entity_poly.type
_entity_poly.pdbx_seq_one_letter_code
_entity_poly.pdbx_strand_id
1 'polypeptide(L)'
;MLSVTCGGGPSETFQYNGRNGDIDLLLWPLDFSLSHVGMTVLKPEVLYGVQTEMRPSASGELAEVVDANTQQFRRRLQSIAASPVVCASTAGTPGKPAA
;
A
#
# COMPACT_ATOMS: atom_id res chain seq x y z
N MET A 1 8.54 -5.24 7.17
CA MET A 1 7.75 -4.26 6.41
C MET A 1 7.32 -4.92 5.11
N LEU A 2 6.03 -4.90 4.79
CA LEU A 2 5.52 -5.34 3.50
C LEU A 2 5.67 -4.21 2.46
N SER A 3 5.98 -4.57 1.22
CA SER A 3 6.00 -3.65 0.07
C SER A 3 5.17 -4.28 -1.04
N VAL A 4 4.10 -3.61 -1.45
CA VAL A 4 3.16 -4.16 -2.43
C VAL A 4 2.94 -3.17 -3.57
N THR A 5 2.88 -3.69 -4.79
CA THR A 5 2.51 -2.93 -5.98
C THR A 5 1.08 -3.24 -6.37
N CYS A 6 0.26 -2.20 -6.52
CA CYS A 6 -1.14 -2.32 -6.87
C CYS A 6 -1.36 -1.98 -8.35
N GLY A 7 -1.54 -3.04 -9.16
CA GLY A 7 -2.13 -2.92 -10.49
C GLY A 7 -3.64 -2.81 -10.34
N GLY A 8 -4.24 -1.73 -10.82
CA GLY A 8 -5.69 -1.52 -10.65
C GLY A 8 -6.16 -0.06 -10.67
N GLY A 9 -5.23 0.88 -10.82
CA GLY A 9 -5.51 2.30 -10.88
C GLY A 9 -4.78 3.10 -9.80
N PRO A 10 -5.11 4.39 -9.66
CA PRO A 10 -4.52 5.27 -8.66
C PRO A 10 -5.08 4.97 -7.26
N SER A 11 -4.51 5.63 -6.24
CA SER A 11 -4.77 5.34 -4.82
C SER A 11 -6.26 5.42 -4.43
N GLU A 12 -7.04 6.27 -5.10
CA GLU A 12 -8.47 6.50 -4.86
C GLU A 12 -9.30 5.24 -5.11
N THR A 13 -8.83 4.37 -6.01
CA THR A 13 -9.51 3.10 -6.29
C THR A 13 -9.44 2.13 -5.11
N PHE A 14 -8.50 2.35 -4.19
CA PHE A 14 -8.25 1.50 -3.02
C PHE A 14 -8.62 2.18 -1.68
N GLN A 15 -9.39 3.27 -1.73
CA GLN A 15 -9.92 3.92 -0.52
C GLN A 15 -11.19 3.22 -0.04
N TYR A 16 -11.73 3.65 1.10
CA TYR A 16 -13.05 3.23 1.58
C TYR A 16 -14.11 3.44 0.48
N ASN A 17 -14.86 2.38 0.14
CA ASN A 17 -15.80 2.31 -0.99
C ASN A 17 -15.19 2.58 -2.38
N GLY A 18 -13.86 2.53 -2.50
CA GLY A 18 -13.17 2.54 -3.79
C GLY A 18 -13.48 1.28 -4.60
N ARG A 19 -13.36 1.38 -5.93
CA ARG A 19 -13.67 0.27 -6.86
C ARG A 19 -12.99 -1.05 -6.49
N ASN A 20 -11.74 -0.98 -6.02
CA ASN A 20 -10.92 -2.14 -5.69
C ASN A 20 -11.04 -2.53 -4.20
N GLY A 21 -11.74 -1.73 -3.38
CA GLY A 21 -11.86 -1.91 -1.94
C GLY A 21 -10.71 -1.31 -1.14
N ASP A 22 -10.93 -1.14 0.16
CA ASP A 22 -9.96 -0.54 1.08
C ASP A 22 -8.68 -1.39 1.18
N ILE A 23 -7.53 -0.78 0.85
CA ILE A 23 -6.24 -1.47 0.87
C ILE A 23 -5.89 -2.05 2.24
N ASP A 24 -6.26 -1.39 3.33
CA ASP A 24 -5.92 -1.85 4.68
C ASP A 24 -6.72 -3.14 5.01
N LEU A 25 -7.95 -3.26 4.48
CA LEU A 25 -8.74 -4.49 4.60
C LEU A 25 -8.19 -5.62 3.72
N LEU A 26 -7.72 -5.29 2.51
CA LEU A 26 -7.12 -6.27 1.60
C LEU A 26 -5.82 -6.86 2.16
N LEU A 27 -5.01 -6.05 2.84
CA LEU A 27 -3.73 -6.48 3.42
C LEU A 27 -3.89 -7.15 4.79
N TRP A 28 -5.05 -7.00 5.43
CA TRP A 28 -5.28 -7.54 6.77
C TRP A 28 -4.94 -9.03 6.93
N PRO A 29 -5.30 -9.96 6.01
CA PRO A 29 -4.94 -11.37 6.17
C PRO A 29 -3.42 -11.61 6.20
N LEU A 30 -2.65 -10.80 5.47
CA LEU A 30 -1.19 -10.87 5.46
C LEU A 30 -0.61 -10.31 6.75
N ASP A 31 -1.10 -9.16 7.22
CA ASP A 31 -0.68 -8.56 8.49
C ASP A 31 -0.99 -9.51 9.66
N PHE A 32 -2.17 -10.13 9.65
CA PHE A 32 -2.54 -11.15 10.62
C PHE A 32 -1.59 -12.34 10.57
N SER A 33 -1.35 -12.93 9.40
CA SER A 33 -0.47 -14.10 9.26
C SER A 33 0.94 -13.83 9.77
N LEU A 34 1.51 -12.66 9.43
CA LEU A 34 2.84 -12.28 9.87
C LEU A 34 2.91 -12.00 11.38
N SER A 35 1.88 -11.34 11.92
CA SER A 35 1.79 -11.12 13.37
C SER A 35 1.62 -12.44 14.13
N HIS A 36 0.87 -13.38 13.57
CA HIS A 36 0.57 -14.67 14.18
C HIS A 36 1.82 -15.53 14.34
N VAL A 37 2.75 -15.46 13.39
CA VAL A 37 4.07 -16.13 13.50
C VAL A 37 5.08 -15.34 14.36
N GLY A 38 4.65 -14.27 15.01
CA GLY A 38 5.46 -13.50 15.96
C GLY A 38 6.27 -12.35 15.36
N MET A 39 6.02 -11.94 14.11
CA MET A 39 6.71 -10.78 13.54
C MET A 39 6.11 -9.45 14.04
N THR A 40 6.98 -8.46 14.23
CA THR A 40 6.54 -7.06 14.34
C THR A 40 6.27 -6.52 12.94
N VAL A 41 4.98 -6.38 12.60
CA VAL A 41 4.55 -5.93 11.27
C VAL A 41 4.59 -4.40 11.23
N LEU A 42 5.38 -3.83 10.32
CA LEU A 42 5.44 -2.38 10.09
C LEU A 42 4.38 -1.98 9.05
N LYS A 43 3.90 -0.73 9.11
CA LYS A 43 2.94 -0.20 8.12
C LYS A 43 3.41 -0.50 6.69
N PRO A 44 2.57 -1.18 5.87
CA PRO A 44 2.94 -1.57 4.52
C PRO A 44 3.21 -0.34 3.66
N GLU A 45 4.17 -0.46 2.76
CA GLU A 45 4.35 0.48 1.66
C GLU A 45 3.51 0.01 0.48
N VAL A 46 2.58 0.85 0.04
CA VAL A 46 1.70 0.57 -1.10
C VAL A 46 2.06 1.50 -2.24
N LEU A 47 2.43 0.91 -3.38
CA LEU A 47 2.84 1.61 -4.59
C LEU A 47 1.78 1.40 -5.67
N TYR A 48 1.08 2.46 -6.04
CA TYR A 48 -0.04 2.41 -6.97
C TYR A 48 0.40 2.64 -8.43
N GLY A 49 -0.46 2.30 -9.38
CA GLY A 49 -0.26 2.63 -10.79
C GLY A 49 0.76 1.76 -11.53
N VAL A 50 1.35 0.75 -10.87
CA VAL A 50 2.27 -0.21 -11.51
C VAL A 50 1.44 -1.23 -12.28
N GLN A 51 1.24 -0.99 -13.59
CA GLN A 51 0.45 -1.85 -14.48
C GLN A 51 1.27 -2.25 -15.70
N THR A 52 1.20 -3.52 -16.08
CA THR A 52 1.94 -4.11 -17.21
C THR A 52 1.28 -3.89 -18.57
N GLU A 53 0.00 -3.52 -18.60
CA GLU A 53 -0.83 -3.50 -19.82
C GLU A 53 -1.28 -2.10 -20.25
N MET A 54 -0.37 -1.12 -20.12
CA MET A 54 -0.56 0.19 -20.75
C MET A 54 -0.29 0.12 -22.26
N ARG A 55 -1.04 0.89 -23.06
CA ARG A 55 -0.77 1.02 -24.50
C ARG A 55 0.68 1.50 -24.71
N PRO A 56 1.34 1.13 -25.82
CA PRO A 56 2.72 1.57 -26.11
C PRO A 56 2.93 3.10 -26.04
N SER A 57 1.89 3.88 -26.34
CA SER A 57 1.87 5.35 -26.24
C SER A 57 1.92 5.91 -24.82
N ALA A 58 1.68 5.08 -23.79
CA ALA A 58 1.72 5.43 -22.37
C ALA A 58 2.96 4.87 -21.64
N SER A 59 3.94 4.35 -22.39
CA SER A 59 5.18 3.78 -21.84
C SER A 59 6.04 4.81 -21.09
N GLY A 60 6.04 6.08 -21.54
CA GLY A 60 6.72 7.18 -20.85
C GLY A 60 6.08 7.52 -19.50
N GLU A 61 4.74 7.57 -19.45
CA GLU A 61 3.98 7.81 -18.22
C GLU A 61 4.21 6.68 -17.19
N LEU A 62 4.30 5.43 -17.65
CA LEU A 62 4.62 4.31 -16.77
C LEU A 62 6.04 4.42 -16.18
N ALA A 63 7.02 4.80 -16.99
CA ALA A 63 8.39 4.97 -16.52
C ALA A 63 8.48 6.06 -15.43
N GLU A 64 7.76 7.17 -15.60
CA GLU A 64 7.65 8.22 -14.59
C GLU A 64 6.99 7.73 -13.30
N VAL A 65 5.89 6.96 -13.41
CA VAL A 65 5.23 6.35 -12.24
C VAL A 65 6.17 5.40 -11.50
N VAL A 66 6.91 4.56 -12.22
CA VAL A 66 7.85 3.61 -11.63
C VAL A 66 9.02 4.32 -10.96
N ASP A 67 9.56 5.39 -11.57
CA ASP A 67 10.62 6.19 -10.95
C ASP A 67 10.09 6.89 -9.68
N ALA A 68 8.92 7.51 -9.75
CA ALA A 68 8.27 8.13 -8.58
C ALA A 68 8.07 7.13 -7.44
N ASN A 69 7.56 5.93 -7.75
CA ASN A 69 7.38 4.84 -6.78
C ASN A 69 8.71 4.36 -6.20
N THR A 70 9.77 4.28 -7.02
CA THR A 70 11.12 3.94 -6.58
C THR A 70 11.66 4.98 -5.60
N GLN A 71 11.50 6.27 -5.90
CA GLN A 71 11.92 7.35 -5.02
C GLN A 71 11.12 7.37 -3.72
N GLN A 72 9.81 7.10 -3.78
CA GLN A 72 8.96 6.95 -2.61
C GLN A 72 9.47 5.81 -1.71
N PHE A 73 9.67 4.63 -2.28
CA PHE A 73 10.16 3.48 -1.52
C PHE A 73 11.55 3.75 -0.92
N ARG A 74 12.44 4.43 -1.66
CA ARG A 74 13.75 4.84 -1.15
C ARG A 74 13.62 5.73 0.09
N ARG A 75 12.76 6.77 0.04
CA ARG A 75 12.49 7.65 1.20
C ARG A 75 11.93 6.87 2.38
N ARG A 76 11.06 5.89 2.11
CA ARG A 76 10.49 5.02 3.14
C ARG A 76 11.56 4.20 3.85
N LEU A 77 12.48 3.60 3.09
CA LEU A 77 13.57 2.80 3.65
C LEU A 77 14.54 3.64 4.51
N GLN A 78 14.79 4.88 4.14
CA GLN A 78 15.64 5.80 4.93
C GLN A 78 15.08 6.08 6.34
N SER A 79 13.76 5.95 6.52
CA SER A 79 13.06 6.20 7.78
C SER A 79 12.45 4.93 8.40
N ILE A 80 12.92 3.74 7.98
CA ILE A 80 12.28 2.47 8.36
C ILE A 80 12.25 2.22 9.87
N ALA A 81 13.29 2.64 10.60
CA ALA A 81 13.36 2.45 12.05
C ALA A 81 12.29 3.26 12.82
N ALA A 82 11.82 4.36 12.25
CA ALA A 82 10.77 5.21 12.82
C ALA A 82 9.36 4.83 12.35
N SER A 83 9.22 3.70 11.65
CA SER A 83 7.93 3.26 11.10
C SER A 83 6.92 2.92 12.18
N PRO A 84 5.64 3.27 11.99
CA PRO A 84 4.58 2.76 12.84
C PRO A 84 4.44 1.24 12.66
N VAL A 85 4.17 0.55 13.77
CA VAL A 85 3.81 -0.87 13.83
C VAL A 85 2.31 -1.00 13.58
N VAL A 86 1.91 -1.97 12.77
CA VAL A 86 0.50 -2.35 12.58
C VAL A 86 0.14 -3.39 13.63
N CYS A 87 -0.90 -3.12 14.41
CA CYS A 87 -1.53 -4.14 15.24
C CYS A 87 -2.56 -4.90 14.39
N ALA A 88 -2.31 -6.18 14.11
CA ALA A 88 -3.26 -7.00 13.35
C ALA A 88 -4.65 -7.12 14.03
N SER A 89 -4.77 -6.82 15.33
CA SER A 89 -6.05 -6.84 16.04
C SER A 89 -6.93 -5.61 15.83
N THR A 90 -6.45 -4.54 15.16
CA THR A 90 -7.21 -3.27 15.00
C THR A 90 -7.94 -3.15 13.67
N ALA A 91 -8.02 -4.20 12.85
CA ALA A 91 -8.86 -4.15 11.67
C ALA A 91 -10.32 -3.99 12.08
N GLY A 92 -10.88 -2.82 11.77
CA GLY A 92 -12.29 -2.51 12.02
C GLY A 92 -12.57 -1.34 12.96
N THR A 93 -11.67 -0.36 13.14
CA THR A 93 -12.15 0.98 13.50
C THR A 93 -12.32 1.79 12.21
N PRO A 94 -13.46 1.70 11.51
CA PRO A 94 -13.73 2.60 10.40
C PRO A 94 -13.58 4.03 10.93
N GLY A 95 -12.88 4.88 10.19
CA GLY A 95 -12.70 6.28 10.52
C GLY A 95 -14.05 6.90 10.84
N LYS A 96 -14.31 7.15 12.12
CA LYS A 96 -15.41 8.01 12.54
C LYS A 96 -15.12 9.38 11.91
N PRO A 97 -16.01 9.93 11.07
CA PRO A 97 -15.81 11.28 10.58
C PRO A 97 -15.71 12.20 11.79
N ALA A 98 -14.67 13.05 11.80
CA ALA A 98 -14.54 14.11 12.79
C ALA A 98 -15.83 14.95 12.73
N ALA A 99 -16.50 15.04 13.89
CA ALA A 99 -17.70 15.85 14.08
C ALA A 99 -17.37 17.35 14.03
#